data_AF-A0A2V7QYC8-F1
#
_entry.id   AF-A0A2V7QYC8-F1
#
_cell.length_a   1.000
_cell.length_b   1.000
_cell.length_c   1.000
_cell.angle_alpha   90.00
_cell.angle_beta   90.00
_cell.angle_gamma   90.00
#
_symmetry.space_group_name_H-M   'P 1'
#
loop_
_entity.id
_entity.type
_entity.pdbx_description
1 polymer ?
#
loop_
_entity_poly.entity_id
_entity_poly.type
_entity_poly.pdbx_seq_one_letter_code
_entity_poly.pdbx_strand_id
1 'polypeptide(L)'
;MGLTSEQAHWIVGAELCALALALLLYELQVWQARVLRYALGATLLVLTAEGVLFPAIEGALTPARFDSATAQHLLLAALCLVVGLVELRRARRAVTGGPGRAALPLGLLATGAIFALHAQHHSPAPRVLLTVQHRILGASLAVGGLTRGAAELPLPAARSFKTAWLVPLFLAGVELLLYTETRG
;
A
#
# COMPACT_ATOMS: atom_id res chain seq x y z
N MET A 1 -13.95 -9.75 -20.81
CA MET A 1 -13.02 -8.61 -20.94
C MET A 1 -12.45 -8.38 -19.56
N GLY A 2 -11.15 -8.62 -19.36
CA GLY A 2 -10.50 -8.52 -18.05
C GLY A 2 -10.06 -7.10 -17.75
N LEU A 3 -9.81 -6.80 -16.48
CA LEU A 3 -9.07 -5.61 -16.04
C LEU A 3 -7.65 -5.66 -16.63
N THR A 4 -7.12 -4.52 -17.06
CA THR A 4 -5.70 -4.41 -17.41
C THR A 4 -4.86 -4.16 -16.16
N SER A 5 -3.56 -4.48 -16.20
CA SER A 5 -2.59 -4.14 -15.16
C SER A 5 -2.65 -2.63 -14.83
N GLU A 6 -2.64 -1.76 -15.84
CA GLU A 6 -2.78 -0.32 -15.66
C GLU A 6 -4.05 0.07 -14.88
N GLN A 7 -5.21 -0.53 -15.20
CA GLN A 7 -6.46 -0.30 -14.47
C GLN A 7 -6.42 -0.82 -13.03
N ALA A 8 -5.78 -1.95 -12.78
CA ALA A 8 -5.58 -2.48 -11.44
C ALA A 8 -4.77 -1.50 -10.57
N HIS A 9 -3.70 -0.91 -11.13
CA HIS A 9 -2.92 0.12 -10.44
C HIS A 9 -3.78 1.36 -10.15
N TRP A 10 -4.63 1.81 -11.09
CA TRP A 10 -5.52 2.95 -10.85
C TRP A 10 -6.52 2.71 -9.73
N ILE A 11 -7.10 1.50 -9.64
CA ILE A 11 -8.03 1.13 -8.57
C ILE A 11 -7.31 1.22 -7.22
N VAL A 12 -6.19 0.52 -7.07
CA VAL A 12 -5.38 0.55 -5.85
C VAL A 12 -4.95 1.99 -5.50
N GLY A 13 -4.55 2.78 -6.50
CA GLY A 13 -4.18 4.17 -6.33
C GLY A 13 -5.31 5.04 -5.76
N ALA A 14 -6.52 4.89 -6.32
CA ALA A 14 -7.71 5.57 -5.83
C ALA A 14 -8.04 5.18 -4.37
N GLU A 15 -7.94 3.90 -4.04
CA GLU A 15 -8.16 3.41 -2.68
C GLU A 15 -7.16 3.98 -1.68
N LEU A 16 -5.87 4.01 -2.02
CA LEU A 16 -4.84 4.60 -1.17
C LEU A 16 -5.02 6.10 -0.98
N CYS A 17 -5.36 6.84 -2.05
CA CYS A 17 -5.67 8.26 -1.95
C CYS A 17 -6.87 8.52 -1.05
N ALA A 18 -7.97 7.78 -1.26
CA ALA A 18 -9.19 7.92 -0.45
C ALA A 18 -8.92 7.59 1.02
N LEU A 19 -8.18 6.51 1.29
CA LEU A 19 -7.77 6.13 2.64
C LEU A 19 -6.93 7.23 3.31
N ALA A 20 -5.88 7.70 2.62
CA ALA A 20 -4.98 8.71 3.17
C ALA A 20 -5.73 10.01 3.50
N LEU A 21 -6.61 10.46 2.60
CA LEU A 21 -7.46 11.63 2.84
C LEU A 21 -8.44 11.42 4.00
N ALA A 22 -9.12 10.27 4.06
CA ALA A 22 -10.06 9.96 5.14
C ALA A 22 -9.35 9.93 6.50
N LEU A 23 -8.15 9.32 6.57
CA LEU A 23 -7.35 9.29 7.79
C LEU A 23 -6.77 10.67 8.14
N LEU A 24 -6.38 11.48 7.17
CA LEU A 24 -5.94 12.86 7.40
C LEU A 24 -7.06 13.68 8.04
N LEU A 25 -8.26 13.63 7.47
CA LEU A 25 -9.44 14.33 8.02
C LEU A 25 -9.81 13.83 9.42
N TYR A 26 -9.63 12.54 9.68
CA TYR A 26 -9.86 11.94 11.00
C TYR A 26 -8.82 12.40 12.03
N GLU A 27 -7.53 12.31 11.71
CA GLU A 27 -6.44 12.71 12.62
C GLU A 27 -6.47 14.21 12.92
N LEU A 28 -6.81 15.04 11.92
CA LEU A 28 -6.97 16.50 12.07
C LEU A 28 -8.27 16.91 12.78
N GLN A 29 -9.10 15.96 13.23
CA GLN A 29 -10.37 16.20 13.92
C GLN A 29 -11.43 16.93 13.08
N VAL A 30 -11.25 17.00 11.75
CA VAL A 30 -12.23 17.55 10.81
C VAL A 30 -13.42 16.59 10.65
N TRP A 31 -13.15 15.28 10.60
CA TRP A 31 -14.20 14.25 10.49
C TRP A 31 -14.04 13.17 11.56
N GLN A 32 -14.90 13.19 12.58
CA GLN A 32 -14.74 12.38 13.80
C GLN A 32 -15.51 11.04 13.79
N ALA A 33 -15.78 10.48 12.61
CA ALA A 33 -16.49 9.21 12.51
C ALA A 33 -15.64 8.07 13.11
N ARG A 34 -16.06 7.56 14.28
CA ARG A 34 -15.32 6.52 15.04
C ARG A 34 -15.03 5.25 14.24
N VAL A 35 -15.78 4.97 13.18
CA VAL A 35 -15.56 3.83 12.29
C VAL A 35 -14.26 3.97 11.48
N LEU A 36 -13.77 5.19 11.24
CA LEU A 36 -12.54 5.45 10.47
C LEU A 36 -11.28 4.86 11.11
N ARG A 37 -11.32 4.57 12.42
CA ARG A 37 -10.23 3.82 13.10
C ARG A 37 -10.00 2.43 12.49
N TYR A 38 -10.98 1.87 11.79
CA TYR A 38 -10.87 0.58 11.09
C TYR A 38 -10.50 0.72 9.61
N ALA A 39 -10.49 1.94 9.05
CA ALA A 39 -10.35 2.15 7.62
C ALA A 39 -9.04 1.59 7.08
N LEU A 40 -7.91 1.82 7.78
CA LEU A 40 -6.61 1.29 7.37
C LEU A 40 -6.62 -0.24 7.28
N GLY A 41 -7.02 -0.90 8.38
CA GLY A 41 -7.04 -2.34 8.44
C GLY A 41 -8.02 -2.97 7.44
N ALA A 42 -9.18 -2.35 7.25
CA ALA A 42 -10.17 -2.79 6.27
C ALA A 42 -9.66 -2.64 4.83
N THR A 43 -9.06 -1.50 4.50
CA THR A 43 -8.49 -1.25 3.17
C THR A 43 -7.37 -2.25 2.87
N LEU A 44 -6.50 -2.54 3.83
CA LEU A 44 -5.47 -3.57 3.65
C LEU A 44 -6.06 -4.96 3.36
N LEU A 45 -7.21 -5.32 3.94
CA LEU A 45 -7.89 -6.57 3.59
C LEU A 45 -8.53 -6.54 2.20
N VAL A 46 -9.01 -5.39 1.74
CA VAL A 46 -9.48 -5.20 0.35
C VAL A 46 -8.30 -5.40 -0.60
N LEU A 47 -7.17 -4.73 -0.36
CA LEU A 47 -5.95 -4.89 -1.15
C LEU A 47 -5.41 -6.33 -1.15
N THR A 48 -5.58 -7.08 -0.06
CA THR A 48 -5.31 -8.53 -0.04
C THR A 48 -6.19 -9.27 -1.04
N ALA A 49 -7.49 -8.99 -1.06
CA ALA A 49 -8.41 -9.64 -1.97
C ALA A 49 -8.05 -9.29 -3.42
N GLU A 50 -7.77 -8.02 -3.72
CA GLU A 50 -7.36 -7.56 -5.04
C GLU A 50 -6.07 -8.20 -5.54
N GLY A 51 -5.04 -8.27 -4.68
CA GLY A 51 -3.76 -8.90 -5.01
C GLY A 51 -3.85 -10.40 -5.31
N VAL A 52 -4.96 -11.05 -4.99
CA VAL A 52 -5.26 -12.44 -5.38
C VAL A 52 -6.23 -12.49 -6.56
N LEU A 53 -7.29 -11.67 -6.53
CA LEU A 53 -8.37 -11.70 -7.51
C LEU A 53 -7.91 -11.17 -8.88
N PHE A 54 -7.12 -10.10 -8.95
CA PHE A 54 -6.68 -9.57 -10.24
C PHE A 54 -5.79 -10.58 -11.00
N PRO A 55 -4.74 -11.18 -10.40
CA PRO A 55 -3.99 -12.24 -11.06
C PRO A 55 -4.83 -13.47 -11.41
N ALA A 56 -5.84 -13.81 -10.60
CA ALA A 56 -6.74 -14.92 -10.88
C ALA A 56 -7.61 -14.65 -12.12
N ILE A 57 -8.18 -13.44 -12.23
CA ILE A 57 -9.01 -13.01 -13.36
C ILE A 57 -8.20 -12.96 -14.65
N GLU A 58 -6.91 -12.58 -14.58
CA GLU A 58 -5.98 -12.57 -15.72
C GLU A 58 -5.48 -13.98 -16.11
N GLY A 59 -5.73 -14.98 -15.27
CA GLY A 59 -5.26 -16.36 -15.44
C GLY A 59 -3.77 -16.57 -15.13
N ALA A 60 -3.14 -15.60 -14.45
CA ALA A 60 -1.73 -15.61 -14.08
C ALA A 60 -1.40 -16.65 -13.00
N LEU A 61 -2.40 -17.11 -12.24
CA LEU A 61 -2.23 -18.16 -11.22
C LEU A 61 -2.06 -19.58 -11.78
N THR A 62 -2.16 -19.76 -13.10
CA THR A 62 -1.94 -21.08 -13.73
C THR A 62 -0.44 -21.40 -13.80
N PRO A 63 -0.02 -22.67 -13.63
CA PRO A 63 1.41 -23.03 -13.66
C PRO A 63 2.16 -22.59 -14.92
N ALA A 64 1.47 -22.52 -16.06
CA ALA A 64 2.05 -22.10 -17.34
C ALA A 64 2.30 -20.59 -17.46
N ARG A 65 1.65 -19.77 -16.61
CA ARG A 65 1.71 -18.29 -16.67
C ARG A 65 2.21 -17.66 -15.38
N PHE A 66 2.45 -18.47 -14.34
CA PHE A 66 2.96 -18.02 -13.07
C PHE A 66 4.42 -17.58 -13.20
N ASP A 67 4.68 -16.31 -12.92
CA ASP A 67 5.99 -15.68 -13.05
C ASP A 67 6.37 -14.92 -11.77
N SER A 68 7.53 -14.26 -11.81
CA SER A 68 8.02 -13.45 -10.68
C SER A 68 7.10 -12.28 -10.34
N ALA A 69 6.43 -11.68 -11.33
CA ALA A 69 5.52 -10.57 -11.09
C ALA A 69 4.28 -11.05 -10.31
N THR A 70 3.71 -12.18 -10.73
CA THR A 70 2.60 -12.84 -10.04
C THR A 70 2.97 -13.21 -8.61
N ALA A 71 4.15 -13.79 -8.41
CA ALA A 71 4.65 -14.12 -7.07
C ALA A 71 4.79 -12.89 -6.17
N GLN A 72 5.25 -11.75 -6.71
CA GLN A 72 5.36 -10.49 -5.97
C GLN A 72 3.98 -9.91 -5.59
N HIS A 73 2.97 -10.03 -6.45
CA HIS A 73 1.60 -9.62 -6.13
C HIS A 73 1.00 -10.46 -4.99
N LEU A 74 1.20 -11.79 -5.02
CA LEU A 74 0.74 -12.66 -3.94
C LEU A 74 1.49 -12.41 -2.62
N LEU A 75 2.79 -12.12 -2.69
CA LEU A 75 3.57 -11.72 -1.53
C LEU A 75 3.04 -10.42 -0.92
N LEU A 76 2.73 -9.43 -1.77
CA LEU A 76 2.12 -8.18 -1.33
C LEU A 76 0.74 -8.41 -0.70
N ALA A 77 -0.10 -9.26 -1.30
CA ALA A 77 -1.40 -9.62 -0.75
C ALA A 77 -1.28 -10.26 0.66
N ALA A 78 -0.32 -11.16 0.84
CA ALA A 78 -0.02 -11.78 2.13
C ALA A 78 0.47 -10.75 3.16
N LEU A 79 1.31 -9.81 2.74
CA LEU A 79 1.78 -8.72 3.61
C LEU A 79 0.62 -7.82 4.05
N CYS A 80 -0.23 -7.40 3.11
CA CYS A 80 -1.46 -6.64 3.38
C CYS A 80 -2.38 -7.39 4.34
N LEU A 81 -2.49 -8.71 4.23
CA LEU A 81 -3.33 -9.53 5.11
C LEU A 81 -2.82 -9.47 6.54
N VAL A 82 -1.53 -9.77 6.72
CA VAL A 82 -0.90 -9.80 8.05
C VAL A 82 -0.97 -8.42 8.71
N VAL A 83 -0.58 -7.36 7.98
CA VAL A 83 -0.59 -5.99 8.51
C VAL A 83 -2.02 -5.53 8.78
N GLY A 84 -2.96 -5.79 7.87
CA GLY A 84 -4.37 -5.43 8.00
C GLY A 84 -5.02 -6.06 9.22
N LEU A 85 -4.79 -7.35 9.46
CA LEU A 85 -5.28 -8.03 10.66
C LEU A 85 -4.69 -7.45 11.95
N VAL A 86 -3.40 -7.10 11.95
CA VAL A 86 -2.76 -6.43 13.10
C VAL A 86 -3.39 -5.06 13.35
N GLU A 87 -3.57 -4.24 12.31
CA GLU A 87 -4.17 -2.91 12.45
C GLU A 87 -5.65 -2.96 12.87
N LEU A 88 -6.44 -3.91 12.35
CA LEU A 88 -7.80 -4.14 12.84
C LEU A 88 -7.83 -4.53 14.32
N ARG A 89 -6.92 -5.40 14.76
CA ARG A 89 -6.81 -5.79 16.17
C ARG A 89 -6.43 -4.59 17.04
N ARG A 90 -5.49 -3.75 16.60
CA ARG A 90 -5.08 -2.52 17.30
C ARG A 90 -6.25 -1.55 17.43
N ALA A 91 -6.99 -1.34 16.34
CA ALA A 91 -8.19 -0.49 16.30
C ALA A 91 -9.30 -0.96 17.26
N ARG A 92 -9.46 -2.28 17.46
CA ARG A 92 -10.44 -2.86 18.40
C ARG A 92 -10.05 -2.68 19.87
N ARG A 93 -8.79 -2.92 20.22
CA ARG A 93 -8.37 -3.01 21.64
C ARG A 93 -7.94 -1.67 22.26
N ALA A 94 -7.84 -0.60 21.46
CA ALA A 94 -7.23 0.68 21.88
C ALA A 94 -5.84 0.49 22.52
N VAL A 95 -5.14 -0.60 22.17
CA VAL A 95 -3.84 -0.94 22.76
C VAL A 95 -2.76 -0.11 22.12
N THR A 96 -2.11 0.73 22.92
CA THR A 96 -1.06 1.68 22.52
C THR A 96 0.35 1.10 22.61
N GLY A 97 0.50 -0.17 23.01
CA GLY A 97 1.80 -0.82 23.28
C GLY A 97 1.99 -2.18 22.60
N GLY A 98 3.24 -2.64 22.52
CA GLY A 98 3.59 -4.00 22.09
C GLY A 98 4.16 -4.13 20.67
N PRO A 99 4.56 -5.35 20.26
CA PRO A 99 5.29 -5.60 19.01
C PRO A 99 4.48 -5.25 17.76
N GLY A 100 3.14 -5.21 17.85
CA GLY A 100 2.26 -4.83 16.74
C GLY A 100 2.44 -3.39 16.24
N ARG A 101 3.12 -2.51 16.99
CA ARG A 101 3.40 -1.12 16.57
C ARG A 101 4.34 -1.06 15.36
N ALA A 102 5.21 -2.06 15.22
CA ALA A 102 6.15 -2.13 14.11
C ALA A 102 5.54 -2.71 12.83
N ALA A 103 4.36 -3.35 12.90
CA ALA A 103 3.77 -4.06 11.76
C ALA A 103 3.53 -3.16 10.55
N LEU A 104 2.88 -2.00 10.74
CA LEU A 104 2.63 -1.06 9.66
C LEU A 104 3.92 -0.41 9.11
N PRO A 105 4.83 0.16 9.94
CA PRO A 105 6.13 0.65 9.46
C PRO A 105 6.91 -0.37 8.64
N LEU A 106 7.05 -1.60 9.15
CA LEU A 106 7.77 -2.67 8.46
C LEU A 106 7.03 -3.14 7.21
N GLY A 107 5.69 -3.17 7.24
CA GLY A 107 4.86 -3.47 6.08
C GLY A 107 5.05 -2.47 4.95
N LEU A 108 5.07 -1.18 5.26
CA LEU A 108 5.33 -0.13 4.28
C LEU A 108 6.76 -0.21 3.71
N LEU A 109 7.76 -0.47 4.56
CA LEU A 109 9.15 -0.67 4.11
C LEU A 109 9.29 -1.90 3.20
N ALA A 110 8.69 -3.03 3.59
CA ALA A 110 8.73 -4.26 2.81
C ALA A 110 7.99 -4.09 1.46
N THR A 111 6.84 -3.41 1.46
CA THR A 111 6.12 -3.06 0.23
C THR A 111 6.98 -2.15 -0.65
N GLY A 112 7.63 -1.16 -0.05
CA GLY A 112 8.56 -0.28 -0.77
C GLY A 112 9.71 -1.05 -1.44
N ALA A 113 10.26 -2.05 -0.76
CA ALA A 113 11.29 -2.93 -1.32
C ALA A 113 10.76 -3.81 -2.46
N ILE A 114 9.53 -4.35 -2.34
CA ILE A 114 8.88 -5.11 -3.42
C ILE A 114 8.75 -4.24 -4.67
N PHE A 115 8.27 -3.00 -4.52
CA PHE A 115 8.14 -2.07 -5.64
C PHE A 115 9.48 -1.67 -6.24
N ALA A 116 10.50 -1.38 -5.43
CA ALA A 116 11.84 -1.05 -5.91
C ALA A 116 12.49 -2.17 -6.75
N LEU A 117 12.09 -3.41 -6.51
CA LEU A 117 12.58 -4.62 -7.16
C LEU A 117 11.50 -5.31 -8.00
N HIS A 118 10.42 -4.60 -8.34
CA HIS A 118 9.28 -5.22 -9.02
C HIS A 118 9.68 -5.72 -10.40
N ALA A 119 9.44 -7.00 -10.65
CA ALA A 119 9.72 -7.62 -11.93
C ALA A 119 8.61 -7.24 -12.90
N GLN A 120 8.97 -6.64 -14.02
CA GLN A 120 8.01 -6.28 -15.04
C GLN A 120 8.15 -7.12 -16.29
N HIS A 121 7.05 -7.79 -16.61
CA HIS A 121 6.90 -8.59 -17.81
C HIS A 121 5.60 -8.15 -18.51
N HIS A 122 5.52 -8.38 -19.82
CA HIS A 122 4.28 -8.26 -20.60
C HIS A 122 3.68 -6.84 -20.77
N SER A 123 4.45 -5.77 -20.64
CA SER A 123 4.01 -4.41 -20.98
C SER A 123 4.65 -3.90 -22.29
N PRO A 124 3.92 -3.17 -23.15
CA PRO A 124 4.49 -2.52 -24.34
C PRO A 124 5.28 -1.23 -23.99
N ALA A 125 5.16 -0.69 -22.78
CA ALA A 125 5.86 0.52 -22.38
C ALA A 125 7.39 0.31 -22.20
N PRO A 126 8.19 1.37 -22.33
CA PRO A 126 9.64 1.30 -22.10
C PRO A 126 9.96 0.79 -20.70
N ARG A 127 10.79 -0.26 -20.60
CA ARG A 127 11.21 -0.86 -19.30
C ARG A 127 11.77 0.17 -18.32
N VAL A 128 12.50 1.17 -18.83
CA VAL A 128 13.10 2.24 -17.99
C VAL A 128 12.03 3.10 -17.34
N LEU A 129 11.00 3.51 -18.10
CA LEU A 129 9.89 4.33 -17.59
C LEU A 129 9.22 3.63 -16.42
N LEU A 130 8.81 2.40 -16.65
CA LEU A 130 8.08 1.62 -15.68
C LEU A 130 8.93 1.22 -14.46
N THR A 131 10.24 0.99 -14.65
CA THR A 131 11.20 0.80 -13.54
C THR A 131 11.29 2.04 -12.66
N VAL A 132 11.34 3.22 -13.28
CA VAL A 132 11.39 4.50 -12.55
C VAL A 132 10.09 4.72 -11.79
N GLN A 133 8.93 4.49 -12.41
CA GLN A 133 7.62 4.61 -11.75
C GLN A 133 7.54 3.73 -10.49
N HIS A 134 7.89 2.45 -10.60
CA HIS A 134 7.87 1.54 -9.46
C HIS A 134 8.91 1.88 -8.39
N ARG A 135 10.09 2.39 -8.75
CA ARG A 135 11.09 2.83 -7.76
C ARG A 135 10.69 4.09 -7.01
N ILE A 136 10.05 5.04 -7.68
CA ILE A 136 9.48 6.24 -7.04
C ILE A 136 8.39 5.81 -6.06
N LEU A 137 7.49 4.92 -6.48
CA LEU A 137 6.48 4.32 -5.60
C LEU A 137 7.09 3.60 -4.40
N GLY A 138 8.12 2.81 -4.64
CA GLY A 138 8.88 2.13 -3.58
C GLY A 138 9.50 3.11 -2.58
N ALA A 139 10.07 4.22 -3.07
CA ALA A 139 10.65 5.26 -2.23
C ALA A 139 9.58 6.00 -1.40
N SER A 140 8.44 6.35 -2.00
CA SER A 140 7.31 6.98 -1.31
C SER A 140 6.82 6.09 -0.16
N LEU A 141 6.61 4.80 -0.40
CA LEU A 141 6.21 3.85 0.65
C LEU A 141 7.29 3.65 1.72
N ALA A 142 8.57 3.62 1.33
CA ALA A 142 9.66 3.53 2.29
C ALA A 142 9.73 4.76 3.21
N VAL A 143 9.58 5.97 2.66
CA VAL A 143 9.49 7.22 3.43
C VAL A 143 8.29 7.19 4.36
N GLY A 144 7.13 6.70 3.89
CA GLY A 144 5.95 6.48 4.72
C GLY A 144 6.21 5.52 5.88
N GLY A 145 6.89 4.40 5.63
CA GLY A 145 7.27 3.43 6.65
C GLY A 145 8.21 4.02 7.70
N LEU A 146 9.27 4.73 7.27
CA LEU A 146 10.20 5.41 8.18
C LEU A 146 9.49 6.48 9.03
N THR A 147 8.63 7.29 8.40
CA THR A 147 7.86 8.35 9.06
C THR A 147 6.89 7.75 10.08
N ARG A 148 6.17 6.68 9.70
CA ARG A 148 5.27 5.99 10.62
C ARG A 148 6.03 5.35 11.77
N GLY A 149 7.20 4.77 11.51
CA GLY A 149 8.08 4.20 12.53
C GLY A 149 8.57 5.26 13.52
N ALA A 150 9.01 6.42 13.02
CA ALA A 150 9.39 7.56 13.85
C ALA A 150 8.24 8.03 14.75
N ALA A 151 7.00 7.97 14.27
CA ALA A 151 5.80 8.31 15.05
C ALA A 151 5.51 7.38 16.24
N GLU A 152 6.13 6.19 16.26
CA GLU A 152 5.99 5.23 17.35
C GLU A 152 7.02 5.44 18.47
N LEU A 153 8.03 6.29 18.26
CA LEU A 153 9.06 6.61 19.26
C LEU A 153 8.47 7.39 20.45
N PRO A 154 8.94 7.15 21.69
CA PRO A 154 8.45 7.83 22.90
C PRO A 154 9.07 9.23 23.05
N LEU A 155 9.08 10.02 21.98
CA LEU A 155 9.69 11.36 21.94
C LEU A 155 8.61 12.43 21.66
N PRO A 156 8.67 13.63 22.27
CA PRO A 156 7.70 14.70 22.00
C PRO A 156 7.61 15.08 20.51
N ALA A 157 8.75 15.12 19.81
CA ALA A 157 8.84 15.39 18.38
C ALA A 157 8.13 14.34 17.50
N ALA A 158 7.94 13.11 18.01
CA ALA A 158 7.27 12.03 17.27
C ALA A 158 5.79 12.32 17.01
N ARG A 159 5.19 13.27 17.73
CA ARG A 159 3.77 13.61 17.59
C ARG A 159 3.45 14.11 16.18
N SER A 160 4.31 14.91 15.57
CA SER A 160 4.11 15.44 14.21
C SER A 160 4.12 14.33 13.14
N PHE A 161 4.85 13.24 13.39
CA PHE A 161 4.91 12.12 12.46
C PHE A 161 3.66 11.22 12.45
N LYS A 162 2.78 11.33 13.45
CA LYS A 162 1.53 10.53 13.52
C LYS A 162 0.61 10.77 12.34
N THR A 163 0.64 11.97 11.79
CA THR A 163 -0.17 12.38 10.63
C THR A 163 0.69 12.51 9.38
N ALA A 164 1.95 12.94 9.52
CA ALA A 164 2.83 13.20 8.37
C ALA A 164 3.06 11.98 7.46
N TRP A 165 3.04 10.75 7.99
CA TRP A 165 3.22 9.53 7.19
C TRP A 165 2.07 9.28 6.18
N LEU A 166 0.92 9.93 6.34
CA LEU A 166 -0.19 9.83 5.40
C LEU A 166 0.09 10.59 4.10
N VAL A 167 0.99 11.59 4.12
CA VAL A 167 1.40 12.32 2.92
C VAL A 167 2.12 11.41 1.92
N PRO A 168 3.20 10.69 2.27
CA PRO A 168 3.83 9.75 1.34
C PRO A 168 2.91 8.58 0.95
N LEU A 169 1.97 8.18 1.81
CA LEU A 169 0.93 7.20 1.41
C LEU A 169 0.00 7.76 0.33
N PHE A 170 -0.44 9.02 0.47
CA PHE A 170 -1.24 9.70 -0.54
C PHE A 170 -0.46 9.85 -1.86
N LEU A 171 0.82 10.22 -1.79
CA LEU A 171 1.69 10.32 -2.97
C LEU A 171 1.83 8.96 -3.66
N ALA A 172 2.01 7.87 -2.92
CA ALA A 172 2.01 6.52 -3.48
C ALA A 172 0.69 6.21 -4.23
N GLY A 173 -0.46 6.62 -3.69
CA GLY A 173 -1.74 6.50 -4.38
C GLY A 173 -1.80 7.32 -5.67
N VAL A 174 -1.29 8.56 -5.65
CA VAL A 174 -1.22 9.42 -6.85
C VAL A 174 -0.28 8.84 -7.91
N GLU A 175 0.87 8.31 -7.50
CA GLU A 175 1.84 7.65 -8.40
C GLU A 175 1.22 6.44 -9.10
N LEU A 176 0.38 5.67 -8.40
CA LEU A 176 -0.41 4.58 -8.97
C LEU A 176 -1.50 5.08 -9.93
N LEU A 177 -2.17 6.20 -9.63
CA LEU A 177 -3.14 6.81 -10.55
C LEU A 177 -2.48 7.38 -11.82
N LEU A 178 -1.23 7.80 -11.72
CA LEU A 178 -0.41 8.29 -12.84
C LEU A 178 0.40 7.17 -13.51
N TYR A 179 0.29 5.94 -13.02
CA TYR A 179 0.94 4.79 -13.64
C TYR A 179 0.41 4.60 -15.06
N THR A 180 1.31 4.34 -15.99
CA THR A 180 0.92 4.13 -17.38
C THR A 180 1.78 3.10 -18.09
N GLU A 181 1.11 2.23 -18.85
CA GLU A 181 1.73 1.19 -19.66
C GLU A 181 1.58 1.44 -21.17
N THR A 182 0.85 2.50 -21.55
CA THR A 182 0.38 2.71 -22.93
C THR A 182 0.94 3.95 -23.61
N ARG A 183 1.64 4.84 -22.88
CA ARG A 183 2.21 6.08 -23.43
C ARG A 183 3.70 6.18 -23.09
N GLY A 184 4.54 5.86 -24.07
CA GLY A 184 5.98 6.11 -24.09
C GLY A 184 6.38 6.81 -25.38
#